data_AF-A0A830CR64-F1
#
_entry.id   AF-A0A830CR64-F1
#
_cell.length_a   1.000
_cell.length_b   1.000
_cell.length_c   1.000
_cell.angle_alpha   90.00
_cell.angle_beta   90.00
_cell.angle_gamma   90.00
#
_symmetry.space_group_name_H-M   'P 1'
#
loop_
_entity.id
_entity.type
_entity.pdbx_description
1 polymer ?
#
loop_
_entity_poly.entity_id
_entity_poly.type
_entity_poly.pdbx_seq_one_letter_code
_entity_poly.pdbx_strand_id
1 'polypeptide(L)'
;MLKAFDETNAGVKGLVDSVCKKSPRFSDIQKPEGRKRIVEEVKIASETWGFFQVMNHGIPTSVLDGMIDGIRKFNDQDVEEKKKYYSRDIKRRDTMIITFPGPDPTDHHDLPAPCRESTVEYSKHVEILGNILFGLLSEALGLDIDHLNNMDCSKEYRLHNHYYPACPEPELAIGLHKPF
;
A
#
# COMPACT_ATOMS: atom_id res chain seq x y z
N MET A 1 20.96 6.75 0.92
CA MET A 1 19.53 7.07 0.72
C MET A 1 18.80 7.28 2.06
N LEU A 2 18.94 6.38 3.04
CA LEU A 2 18.44 6.57 4.43
C LEU A 2 19.16 7.65 5.25
N LYS A 3 20.39 8.06 4.90
CA LYS A 3 21.16 9.06 5.67
C LYS A 3 20.50 10.45 5.70
N ALA A 4 19.85 10.89 4.62
CA ALA A 4 19.13 12.17 4.59
C ALA A 4 17.76 12.11 5.30
N PHE A 5 17.30 10.92 5.67
CA PHE A 5 16.02 10.65 6.32
C PHE A 5 16.16 10.56 7.86
N ASP A 6 17.33 10.13 8.36
CA ASP A 6 17.62 9.99 9.80
C ASP A 6 17.99 11.32 10.52
N GLU A 7 18.29 12.41 9.80
CA GLU A 7 18.79 13.66 10.42
C GLU A 7 17.71 14.64 10.90
N THR A 8 16.43 14.42 10.55
CA THR A 8 15.35 15.30 10.98
C THR A 8 14.80 14.81 12.31
N ASN A 9 15.09 15.48 13.42
CA ASN A 9 14.41 15.33 14.72
C ASN A 9 12.90 15.67 14.68
N ALA A 10 12.28 15.58 13.51
CA ALA A 10 10.87 15.71 13.28
C ALA A 10 10.26 14.33 13.56
N GLY A 11 9.54 14.16 14.68
CA GLY A 11 8.78 12.94 14.95
C GLY A 11 7.88 12.53 13.76
N VAL A 12 7.30 11.34 13.80
CA VAL A 12 6.62 10.68 12.65
C VAL A 12 5.76 11.62 11.80
N LYS A 13 4.98 12.51 12.41
CA LYS A 13 4.17 13.51 11.69
C LYS A 13 4.99 14.49 10.84
N GLY A 14 6.07 15.04 11.39
CA GLY A 14 6.93 15.98 10.66
C GLY A 14 7.76 15.29 9.57
N LEU A 15 8.07 14.00 9.74
CA LEU A 15 8.67 13.17 8.71
C LEU A 15 7.72 12.93 7.55
N VAL A 16 6.47 12.51 7.84
CA VAL A 16 5.40 12.38 6.83
C VAL A 16 5.19 13.71 6.10
N ASP A 17 5.07 14.83 6.82
CA ASP A 17 4.85 16.15 6.23
C ASP A 17 6.01 16.58 5.31
N SER A 18 7.26 16.27 5.66
CA SER A 18 8.45 16.60 4.85
C SER A 18 8.59 15.70 3.62
N VAL A 19 8.38 14.39 3.80
CA VAL A 19 8.46 13.38 2.74
C VAL A 19 7.34 13.59 1.71
N CYS A 20 6.10 13.77 2.18
CA CYS A 20 4.95 13.98 1.30
C CYS A 20 5.04 15.29 0.50
N LYS A 21 5.72 16.31 1.03
CA LYS A 21 5.93 17.59 0.31
C LYS A 21 7.00 17.49 -0.78
N LYS A 22 8.02 16.66 -0.58
CA LYS A 22 9.21 16.62 -1.46
C LYS A 22 9.18 15.50 -2.50
N SER A 23 8.43 14.43 -2.27
CA SER A 23 8.40 13.32 -3.21
C SER A 23 7.68 13.70 -4.51
N PRO A 24 8.03 13.06 -5.64
CA PRO A 24 7.26 13.19 -6.88
C PRO A 24 5.79 12.82 -6.67
N ARG A 25 4.89 13.55 -7.32
CA ARG A 25 3.44 13.36 -7.25
C ARG A 25 2.86 13.39 -8.66
N PHE A 26 2.15 12.33 -9.04
CA PHE A 26 1.52 12.19 -10.35
C PHE A 26 0.02 12.11 -10.18
N SER A 27 -0.74 12.69 -11.10
CA SER A 27 -2.19 12.57 -11.12
C SER A 27 -2.69 12.05 -12.46
N ASP A 28 -3.91 11.52 -12.45
CA ASP A 28 -4.63 11.17 -13.67
C ASP A 28 -3.88 10.15 -14.56
N ILE A 29 -3.12 9.24 -13.94
CA ILE A 29 -2.24 8.26 -14.59
C ILE A 29 -2.94 7.28 -15.55
N GLN A 30 -4.27 7.26 -15.50
CA GLN A 30 -5.17 6.47 -16.32
C GLN A 30 -5.67 7.20 -17.57
N LYS A 31 -5.38 8.49 -17.70
CA LYS A 31 -5.72 9.27 -18.89
C LYS A 31 -4.65 9.09 -19.98
N PRO A 32 -5.03 9.00 -21.26
CA PRO A 32 -4.06 8.92 -22.35
C PRO A 32 -3.32 10.25 -22.56
N GLU A 33 -3.92 11.38 -22.21
CA GLU A 33 -3.31 12.70 -22.36
C GLU A 33 -2.08 12.83 -21.44
N GLY A 34 -0.92 13.11 -22.04
CA GLY A 34 0.32 13.27 -21.27
C GLY A 34 0.99 11.96 -20.86
N ARG A 35 0.56 10.80 -21.38
CA ARG A 35 1.17 9.50 -21.07
C ARG A 35 2.69 9.49 -21.19
N LYS A 36 3.25 10.00 -22.31
CA LYS A 36 4.71 10.09 -22.51
C LYS A 36 5.43 10.86 -21.39
N ARG A 37 4.82 11.96 -20.92
CA ARG A 37 5.37 12.75 -19.82
C ARG A 37 5.32 11.96 -18.51
N ILE A 38 4.18 11.32 -18.21
CA ILE A 38 4.00 10.53 -16.98
C ILE A 38 4.98 9.34 -16.95
N VAL A 39 5.16 8.63 -18.07
CA VAL A 39 6.11 7.52 -18.19
C VAL A 39 7.54 8.00 -17.87
N GLU A 40 7.97 9.12 -18.46
CA GLU A 40 9.30 9.69 -18.21
C GLU A 40 9.45 10.13 -16.74
N GLU A 41 8.43 10.78 -16.18
CA GLU A 41 8.46 11.22 -14.78
C GLU A 41 8.47 10.03 -13.79
N VAL A 42 7.70 8.98 -14.06
CA VAL A 42 7.70 7.72 -13.27
C VAL A 42 9.07 7.05 -13.34
N LYS A 43 9.71 7.03 -14.52
CA LYS A 43 11.08 6.53 -14.67
C LYS A 43 12.06 7.28 -13.77
N ILE A 44 12.12 8.61 -13.91
CA ILE A 44 13.01 9.48 -13.13
C ILE A 44 12.75 9.32 -11.63
N ALA A 45 11.47 9.28 -11.21
CA ALA A 45 11.10 9.10 -9.81
C ALA A 45 11.55 7.73 -9.27
N SER A 46 11.37 6.67 -10.05
CA SER A 46 11.78 5.31 -9.67
C SER A 46 13.29 5.19 -9.54
N GLU A 47 14.06 5.77 -10.46
CA GLU A 47 15.53 5.76 -10.43
C GLU A 47 16.13 6.65 -9.33
N THR A 48 15.53 7.81 -9.08
CA THR A 48 16.10 8.83 -8.18
C THR A 48 15.64 8.65 -6.74
N TRP A 49 14.35 8.39 -6.53
CA TRP A 49 13.72 8.36 -5.23
C TRP A 49 13.40 6.93 -4.76
N GLY A 50 13.13 6.00 -5.69
CA GLY A 50 12.64 4.66 -5.37
C GLY A 50 11.20 4.64 -4.85
N PHE A 51 10.52 5.79 -4.81
CA PHE A 51 9.10 5.94 -4.46
C PHE A 51 8.51 7.22 -5.05
N PHE A 52 7.19 7.25 -5.20
CA PHE A 52 6.41 8.40 -5.64
C PHE A 52 4.97 8.30 -5.08
N GLN A 53 4.22 9.40 -5.13
CA GLN A 53 2.80 9.39 -4.79
C GLN A 53 1.94 9.48 -6.05
N VAL A 54 0.79 8.82 -6.03
CA VAL A 54 -0.23 8.94 -7.06
C VAL A 54 -1.46 9.59 -6.45
N MET A 55 -1.92 10.67 -7.05
CA MET A 55 -3.13 11.40 -6.73
C MET A 55 -4.19 11.11 -7.80
N ASN A 56 -5.48 11.25 -7.48
CA ASN A 56 -6.56 11.00 -8.44
C ASN A 56 -6.43 9.62 -9.11
N HIS A 57 -5.99 8.61 -8.34
CA HIS A 57 -5.66 7.25 -8.80
C HIS A 57 -6.90 6.42 -9.20
N GLY A 58 -8.12 6.98 -9.09
CA GLY A 58 -9.36 6.33 -9.51
C GLY A 58 -10.09 5.54 -8.43
N ILE A 59 -9.45 5.24 -7.29
CA ILE A 59 -10.10 4.57 -6.16
C ILE A 59 -10.99 5.59 -5.42
N PRO A 60 -12.31 5.35 -5.28
CA PRO A 60 -13.19 6.26 -4.58
C PRO A 60 -12.78 6.43 -3.11
N THR A 61 -12.89 7.65 -2.58
CA THR A 61 -12.56 7.93 -1.17
C THR A 61 -13.41 7.11 -0.21
N SER A 62 -14.68 6.85 -0.54
CA SER A 62 -15.55 5.98 0.25
C SER A 62 -15.04 4.54 0.37
N VAL A 63 -14.33 4.03 -0.66
CA VAL A 63 -13.71 2.70 -0.62
C VAL A 63 -12.48 2.71 0.28
N LEU A 64 -11.65 3.77 0.20
CA LEU A 64 -10.52 3.96 1.10
C LEU A 64 -10.97 4.07 2.57
N ASP A 65 -11.95 4.93 2.84
CA ASP A 65 -12.51 5.16 4.17
C ASP A 65 -13.15 3.88 4.71
N GLY A 66 -13.90 3.16 3.87
CA GLY A 66 -14.50 1.87 4.24
C GLY A 66 -13.45 0.83 4.62
N MET A 67 -12.33 0.75 3.88
CA MET A 67 -11.23 -0.15 4.22
C MET A 67 -10.60 0.21 5.57
N ILE A 68 -10.27 1.49 5.78
CA ILE A 68 -9.69 1.98 7.04
C ILE A 68 -10.64 1.71 8.22
N ASP A 69 -11.92 2.01 8.06
CA ASP A 69 -12.94 1.81 9.09
C ASP A 69 -13.16 0.33 9.40
N GLY A 70 -13.22 -0.53 8.38
CA GLY A 70 -13.33 -1.98 8.57
C GLY A 70 -12.17 -2.57 9.37
N ILE A 71 -10.93 -2.17 9.05
CA ILE A 71 -9.75 -2.61 9.80
C ILE A 71 -9.74 -2.07 11.23
N ARG A 72 -10.18 -0.83 11.46
CA ARG A 72 -10.33 -0.28 12.82
C ARG A 72 -11.35 -1.07 13.62
N LYS A 73 -12.54 -1.32 13.07
CA LYS A 73 -13.59 -2.11 13.71
C LYS A 73 -13.13 -3.53 14.07
N PHE A 74 -12.36 -4.17 13.19
CA PHE A 74 -11.72 -5.45 13.50
C PHE A 74 -10.75 -5.34 14.69
N ASN A 75 -9.91 -4.31 14.72
CA ASN A 75 -8.94 -4.09 15.79
C ASN A 75 -9.57 -3.70 17.14
N ASP A 76 -10.77 -3.13 17.11
CA ASP A 76 -11.54 -2.79 18.31
C ASP A 76 -12.30 -4.00 18.90
N GLN A 77 -12.31 -5.15 18.22
CA GLN A 77 -12.89 -6.39 18.76
C GLN A 77 -12.07 -6.96 19.93
N ASP A 78 -12.72 -7.87 20.67
CA ASP A 78 -12.09 -8.64 21.73
C ASP A 78 -10.85 -9.40 21.24
N VAL A 79 -9.88 -9.52 22.13
CA VAL A 79 -8.60 -10.19 21.85
C VAL A 79 -8.78 -11.62 21.35
N GLU A 80 -9.80 -12.35 21.82
CA GLU A 80 -10.08 -13.73 21.38
C GLU A 80 -10.57 -13.81 19.93
N GLU A 81 -11.27 -12.78 19.44
CA GLU A 81 -11.65 -12.68 18.03
C GLU A 81 -10.44 -12.35 17.15
N LYS A 82 -9.61 -11.40 17.61
CA LYS A 82 -8.42 -10.95 16.86
C LYS A 82 -7.32 -12.00 16.78
N LYS A 83 -7.09 -12.79 17.84
CA LYS A 83 -6.07 -13.84 17.90
C LYS A 83 -6.20 -14.91 16.81
N LYS A 84 -7.39 -15.06 16.22
CA LYS A 84 -7.64 -15.98 15.10
C LYS A 84 -6.86 -15.57 13.83
N TYR A 85 -6.54 -14.29 13.71
CA TYR A 85 -5.95 -13.69 12.51
C TYR A 85 -4.51 -13.20 12.71
N TYR A 86 -4.06 -13.03 13.95
CA TYR A 86 -2.69 -12.62 14.26
C TYR A 86 -1.75 -13.82 14.45
N SER A 87 -0.54 -13.68 13.93
CA SER A 87 0.54 -14.67 14.13
C SER A 87 1.44 -14.26 15.30
N ARG A 88 1.96 -15.26 16.02
CA ARG A 88 2.96 -15.07 17.08
C ARG A 88 4.37 -14.80 16.54
N ASP A 89 4.57 -14.87 15.22
CA ASP A 89 5.82 -14.42 14.59
C ASP A 89 6.08 -12.96 14.97
N ILE A 90 7.24 -12.70 15.56
CA ILE A 90 7.66 -11.38 16.04
C ILE A 90 7.58 -10.33 14.94
N LYS A 91 7.74 -10.72 13.67
CA LYS A 91 7.61 -9.81 12.51
C LYS A 91 6.16 -9.48 12.13
N ARG A 92 5.17 -10.15 12.71
CA ARG A 92 3.75 -10.10 12.33
C ARG A 92 2.78 -9.89 13.50
N ARG A 93 3.29 -9.59 14.71
CA ARG A 93 2.48 -9.54 15.95
C ARG A 93 1.22 -8.68 15.85
N ASP A 94 1.28 -7.55 15.13
CA ASP A 94 0.18 -6.58 15.04
C ASP A 94 -0.22 -6.27 13.58
N THR A 95 0.12 -7.16 12.63
CA THR A 95 -0.25 -7.00 11.21
C THR A 95 -1.14 -8.14 10.76
N MET A 96 -2.38 -7.81 10.38
CA MET A 96 -3.26 -8.76 9.71
C MET A 96 -2.89 -8.77 8.22
N ILE A 97 -2.48 -9.93 7.71
CA ILE A 97 -2.08 -10.10 6.32
C ILE A 97 -3.19 -10.84 5.60
N ILE A 98 -3.74 -10.20 4.56
CA ILE A 98 -4.72 -10.81 3.67
C ILE A 98 -4.03 -11.03 2.34
N THR A 99 -4.02 -12.27 1.86
CA THR A 99 -3.42 -12.63 0.58
C THR A 99 -4.53 -12.69 -0.45
N PHE A 100 -4.39 -11.91 -1.52
CA PHE A 100 -5.28 -12.04 -2.66
C PHE A 100 -4.64 -13.02 -3.64
N PRO A 101 -5.33 -14.12 -3.96
CA PRO A 101 -4.75 -15.24 -4.68
C PRO A 101 -4.39 -14.88 -6.13
N GLY A 102 -3.29 -15.46 -6.61
CA GLY A 102 -3.46 -16.60 -7.53
C GLY A 102 -3.69 -17.90 -6.72
N PRO A 103 -3.86 -19.05 -7.37
CA PRO A 103 -5.10 -19.69 -7.84
C PRO A 103 -6.14 -20.20 -6.79
N ASP A 104 -6.19 -19.79 -5.51
CA ASP A 104 -7.19 -20.32 -4.54
C ASP A 104 -8.32 -19.32 -4.17
N PRO A 105 -9.58 -19.50 -4.64
CA PRO A 105 -10.72 -18.61 -4.39
C PRO A 105 -11.40 -18.74 -3.01
N THR A 106 -10.92 -19.57 -2.10
CA THR A 106 -11.65 -19.92 -0.86
C THR A 106 -11.56 -18.92 0.29
N ASP A 107 -10.69 -17.89 0.21
CA ASP A 107 -10.27 -17.06 1.36
C ASP A 107 -11.25 -15.90 1.73
N HIS A 108 -12.31 -15.65 0.94
CA HIS A 108 -13.24 -14.53 1.23
C HIS A 108 -14.13 -14.76 2.46
N HIS A 109 -14.44 -16.02 2.79
CA HIS A 109 -15.21 -16.37 3.99
C HIS A 109 -14.38 -16.37 5.26
N ASP A 110 -13.06 -16.53 5.13
CA ASP A 110 -12.12 -16.48 6.25
C ASP A 110 -11.82 -15.05 6.67
N LEU A 111 -12.10 -14.04 5.84
CA LEU A 111 -11.96 -12.63 6.23
C LEU A 111 -12.82 -12.27 7.46
N PRO A 112 -12.27 -11.48 8.42
CA PRO A 112 -13.03 -11.01 9.56
C PRO A 112 -14.29 -10.26 9.14
N ALA A 113 -15.41 -10.61 9.74
CA ALA A 113 -16.71 -10.00 9.40
C ALA A 113 -16.69 -8.45 9.39
N PRO A 114 -16.02 -7.74 10.34
CA PRO A 114 -16.02 -6.27 10.34
C PRO A 114 -15.36 -5.61 9.13
N CYS A 115 -14.44 -6.30 8.44
CA CYS A 115 -13.68 -5.73 7.33
C CYS A 115 -13.87 -6.50 6.00
N ARG A 116 -14.68 -7.56 5.98
CA ARG A 116 -14.81 -8.45 4.82
C ARG A 116 -15.22 -7.71 3.55
N GLU A 117 -16.37 -7.04 3.58
CA GLU A 117 -16.92 -6.35 2.41
C GLU A 117 -16.00 -5.23 1.93
N SER A 118 -15.48 -4.42 2.86
CA SER A 118 -14.56 -3.33 2.54
C SER A 118 -13.25 -3.82 1.95
N THR A 119 -12.72 -4.95 2.44
CA THR A 119 -11.49 -5.54 1.93
C THR A 119 -11.68 -6.07 0.51
N VAL A 120 -12.78 -6.79 0.25
CA VAL A 120 -13.09 -7.32 -1.09
C VAL A 120 -13.33 -6.19 -2.09
N GLU A 121 -14.00 -5.12 -1.69
CA GLU A 121 -14.21 -3.99 -2.59
C GLU A 121 -12.89 -3.26 -2.87
N TYR A 122 -12.12 -2.94 -1.83
CA TYR A 122 -10.83 -2.27 -1.97
C TYR A 122 -9.84 -3.07 -2.85
N SER A 123 -9.80 -4.40 -2.72
CA SER A 123 -8.89 -5.26 -3.48
C SER A 123 -9.11 -5.15 -5.00
N LYS A 124 -10.37 -5.10 -5.48
CA LYS A 124 -10.68 -4.91 -6.90
C LYS A 124 -10.09 -3.61 -7.45
N HIS A 125 -10.21 -2.53 -6.67
CA HIS A 125 -9.68 -1.22 -7.05
C HIS A 125 -8.14 -1.20 -7.04
N VAL A 126 -7.52 -1.88 -6.08
CA VAL A 126 -6.05 -2.04 -6.01
C VAL A 126 -5.52 -2.86 -7.18
N GLU A 127 -6.22 -3.91 -7.60
CA GLU A 127 -5.84 -4.71 -8.78
C GLU A 127 -5.80 -3.86 -10.05
N ILE A 128 -6.84 -3.06 -10.30
CA ILE A 128 -6.91 -2.14 -11.44
C ILE A 128 -5.76 -1.13 -11.38
N LEU A 129 -5.56 -0.50 -10.23
CA LEU A 129 -4.48 0.48 -10.04
C LEU A 129 -3.10 -0.15 -10.24
N GLY A 130 -2.89 -1.35 -9.73
CA GLY A 130 -1.67 -2.13 -9.90
C GLY A 130 -1.35 -2.35 -11.38
N ASN A 131 -2.33 -2.83 -12.16
CA ASN A 131 -2.17 -3.07 -13.60
C ASN A 131 -1.78 -1.80 -14.37
N ILE A 132 -2.35 -0.64 -14.01
CA ILE A 132 -2.00 0.66 -14.62
C ILE A 132 -0.55 1.03 -14.29
N LEU A 133 -0.15 0.89 -13.02
CA LEU A 133 1.20 1.21 -12.56
C LEU A 133 2.25 0.31 -13.20
N PHE A 134 1.97 -0.99 -13.29
CA PHE A 134 2.85 -1.93 -13.98
C PHE A 134 2.98 -1.62 -15.47
N GLY A 135 1.90 -1.17 -16.14
CA GLY A 135 2.00 -0.72 -17.52
C GLY A 135 2.87 0.52 -17.72
N LEU A 136 2.78 1.50 -16.80
CA LEU A 136 3.66 2.67 -16.81
C LEU A 136 5.12 2.29 -16.56
N LEU A 137 5.37 1.36 -15.65
CA LEU A 137 6.72 0.85 -15.37
C LEU A 137 7.27 0.05 -16.56
N SER A 138 6.46 -0.75 -17.24
CA SER A 138 6.86 -1.43 -18.47
C SER A 138 7.33 -0.45 -19.54
N GLU A 139 6.55 0.59 -19.83
CA GLU A 139 6.94 1.63 -20.79
C GLU A 139 8.19 2.41 -20.33
N ALA A 140 8.31 2.71 -19.04
CA ALA A 140 9.49 3.39 -18.48
C ALA A 140 10.78 2.57 -18.67
N LEU A 141 10.66 1.24 -18.68
CA LEU A 141 11.74 0.30 -18.98
C LEU A 141 11.98 0.10 -20.49
N GLY A 142 11.20 0.75 -21.35
CA GLY A 142 11.27 0.57 -22.81
C GLY A 142 10.69 -0.76 -23.30
N LEU A 143 9.80 -1.36 -22.51
CA LEU A 143 9.14 -2.64 -22.82
C LEU A 143 7.74 -2.38 -23.38
N ASP A 144 7.12 -3.45 -23.90
CA ASP A 144 5.70 -3.44 -24.25
C ASP A 144 4.85 -3.12 -22.99
N ILE A 145 3.78 -2.33 -23.17
CA ILE A 145 2.92 -1.86 -22.08
C ILE A 145 2.38 -3.00 -21.21
N ASP A 146 2.12 -4.18 -21.77
CA ASP A 146 1.55 -5.30 -21.02
C ASP A 146 2.63 -6.23 -20.46
N HIS A 147 3.92 -5.94 -20.66
CA HIS A 147 5.01 -6.86 -20.33
C HIS A 147 4.99 -7.32 -18.86
N LEU A 148 4.94 -6.39 -17.90
CA LEU A 148 4.96 -6.77 -16.47
C LEU A 148 3.65 -7.40 -16.01
N ASN A 149 2.51 -7.01 -16.61
CA ASN A 149 1.22 -7.64 -16.33
C ASN A 149 1.19 -9.09 -16.85
N ASN A 150 1.77 -9.34 -18.02
CA ASN A 150 1.91 -10.68 -18.62
C ASN A 150 2.91 -11.58 -17.87
N MET A 151 3.81 -10.98 -17.08
CA MET A 151 4.69 -11.68 -16.14
C MET A 151 4.01 -11.94 -14.78
N ASP A 152 2.72 -11.64 -14.67
CA ASP A 152 1.90 -11.87 -13.48
C ASP A 152 2.35 -11.05 -12.25
N CYS A 153 3.09 -9.95 -12.46
CA CYS A 153 3.61 -9.11 -11.37
C CYS A 153 2.51 -8.49 -10.50
N SER A 154 1.29 -8.34 -11.03
CA SER A 154 0.12 -7.83 -10.31
C SER A 154 -0.84 -8.91 -9.80
N LYS A 155 -0.63 -10.19 -10.14
CA LYS A 155 -1.60 -11.26 -9.87
C LYS A 155 -1.60 -11.74 -8.42
N GLU A 156 -0.46 -11.76 -7.75
CA GLU A 156 -0.39 -12.04 -6.31
C GLU A 156 0.02 -10.77 -5.57
N TYR A 157 -0.84 -10.31 -4.66
CA TYR A 157 -0.49 -9.22 -3.74
C TYR A 157 -1.07 -9.47 -2.36
N ARG A 158 -0.47 -8.81 -1.37
CA ARG A 158 -0.88 -8.92 0.03
C ARG A 158 -1.27 -7.55 0.55
N LEU A 159 -2.42 -7.49 1.21
CA LEU A 159 -2.79 -6.34 2.02
C LEU A 159 -2.23 -6.53 3.42
N HIS A 160 -1.29 -5.67 3.78
CA HIS A 160 -0.74 -5.59 5.12
C HIS A 160 -1.53 -4.55 5.91
N ASN A 161 -2.43 -5.03 6.77
CA ASN A 161 -3.30 -4.19 7.56
C ASN A 161 -2.64 -3.90 8.90
N HIS A 162 -1.84 -2.84 8.92
CA HIS A 162 -1.16 -2.36 10.11
C HIS A 162 -2.11 -1.57 11.01
N TYR A 163 -2.05 -1.82 12.32
CA TYR A 163 -2.75 -1.04 13.32
C TYR A 163 -1.77 -0.57 14.39
N TYR A 164 -1.57 0.74 14.47
CA TYR A 164 -0.67 1.38 15.44
C TYR A 164 -1.49 2.03 16.55
N PRO A 165 -1.66 1.38 17.72
CA PRO A 165 -2.33 2.00 18.85
C PRO A 165 -1.54 3.21 19.36
N ALA A 166 -2.20 4.07 20.14
CA ALA A 166 -1.53 5.20 20.77
C ALA A 166 -0.34 4.71 21.63
N CYS A 167 0.85 5.22 21.34
CA CYS A 167 2.06 4.89 22.07
C CYS A 167 2.32 5.97 23.15
N PRO A 168 2.51 5.59 24.42
CA PRO A 168 2.85 6.54 25.48
C PRO A 168 4.18 7.26 25.24
N GLU A 169 5.13 6.60 24.58
CA GLU A 169 6.49 7.08 24.33
C GLU A 169 6.83 6.96 22.83
N PRO A 170 6.18 7.75 21.95
CA PRO A 170 6.28 7.60 20.50
C PRO A 170 7.70 7.82 19.96
N GLU A 171 8.53 8.61 20.65
CA GLU A 171 9.94 8.83 20.32
C GLU A 171 10.83 7.62 20.57
N LEU A 172 10.38 6.65 21.37
CA LEU A 172 11.10 5.39 21.65
C LEU A 172 10.54 4.21 20.83
N ALA A 173 9.42 4.40 20.14
CA ALA A 173 8.74 3.36 19.38
C ALA A 173 9.17 3.35 17.90
N ILE A 174 9.29 2.16 17.33
CA ILE A 174 9.52 1.95 15.90
C ILE A 174 8.29 1.25 15.32
N GLY A 175 7.62 1.89 14.36
CA GLY A 175 6.42 1.34 13.71
C GLY A 175 6.73 0.20 12.73
N LEU A 176 7.82 0.29 11.97
CA LEU A 176 8.31 -0.78 11.09
C LEU A 176 9.83 -0.80 11.14
N HIS A 177 10.41 -2.00 11.26
CA HIS A 177 11.85 -2.16 11.16
C HIS A 177 12.32 -1.91 9.72
N LYS A 178 13.50 -1.29 9.55
CA LYS A 178 14.14 -1.15 8.25
C LYS A 178 14.32 -2.56 7.65
N PRO A 179 13.81 -2.87 6.44
CA PRO A 179 14.21 -4.08 5.75
C PRO A 179 15.72 -3.98 5.48
N PHE A 180 16.42 -5.09 5.70
CA PHE A 180 17.89 -5.22 5.74
C PHE A 180 18.63 -4.47 4.63
#